data_AF-A0A933ETV6-F1
#
_entry.id   AF-A0A933ETV6-F1
#
_cell.length_a   1.000
_cell.length_b   1.000
_cell.length_c   1.000
_cell.angle_alpha   90.00
_cell.angle_beta   90.00
_cell.angle_gamma   90.00
#
_symmetry.space_group_name_H-M   'P 1'
#
loop_
_entity.id
_entity.type
_entity.pdbx_description
1 polymer ?
#
loop_
_entity_poly.entity_id
_entity_poly.type
_entity_poly.pdbx_seq_one_letter_code
_entity_poly.pdbx_strand_id
1 'polypeptide(L)'
;MQTREMGLEVKRIIKFEGAGTLKAFCDVAIGDLVMIRGLRIVEGKHGLFVSMPRQKGKADKWFDTVSVLTDDTKRQLDEVVMDAYQKECAAPAAA
;
A
#
# COMPACT_ATOMS: atom_id res chain seq x y z
N MET A 1 25.29 -11.39 -3.28
CA MET A 1 24.53 -10.83 -2.13
C MET A 1 23.14 -11.43 -2.21
N GLN A 2 22.73 -12.17 -1.19
CA GLN A 2 21.48 -12.90 -1.18
C GLN A 2 20.35 -11.87 -1.02
N THR A 3 19.65 -11.53 -2.09
CA THR A 3 18.39 -10.79 -2.02
C THR A 3 17.48 -11.65 -1.16
N ARG A 4 17.30 -11.29 0.11
CA ARG A 4 16.32 -11.96 0.95
C ARG A 4 14.99 -11.67 0.28
N GLU A 5 14.35 -12.70 -0.28
CA GLU A 5 12.99 -12.63 -0.76
C GLU A 5 12.12 -12.21 0.43
N MET A 6 11.84 -10.92 0.54
CA MET A 6 10.74 -10.45 1.36
C MET A 6 9.49 -10.88 0.61
N GLY A 7 8.82 -11.92 1.11
CA GLY A 7 7.55 -12.40 0.58
C GLY A 7 6.44 -11.36 0.77
N LEU A 8 6.53 -10.25 0.05
CA LEU A 8 5.55 -9.18 0.07
C LEU A 8 4.34 -9.65 -0.72
N GLU A 9 3.23 -9.87 -0.03
CA GLU A 9 1.99 -10.33 -0.64
C GLU A 9 0.85 -9.39 -0.28
N VAL A 10 0.14 -8.90 -1.29
CA VAL A 10 -1.06 -8.10 -1.08
C VAL A 10 -2.21 -9.03 -0.75
N LYS A 11 -2.70 -8.98 0.48
CA LYS A 11 -3.80 -9.85 0.93
C LYS A 11 -5.17 -9.28 0.60
N ARG A 12 -5.28 -7.94 0.54
CA ARG A 12 -6.56 -7.27 0.32
C ARG A 12 -6.37 -5.91 -0.32
N ILE A 13 -7.21 -5.62 -1.31
CA ILE A 13 -7.35 -4.29 -1.90
C ILE A 13 -8.82 -3.90 -1.83
N ILE A 14 -9.10 -2.68 -1.35
CA ILE A 14 -10.42 -2.08 -1.33
C ILE A 14 -10.35 -0.82 -2.18
N LYS A 15 -10.90 -0.88 -3.39
CA LYS A 15 -10.98 0.26 -4.30
C LYS A 15 -12.06 1.24 -3.82
N PHE A 16 -11.78 2.53 -3.94
CA PHE A 16 -12.69 3.62 -3.65
C PHE A 16 -12.90 4.43 -4.93
N GLU A 17 -14.14 4.45 -5.44
CA GLU A 17 -14.54 5.26 -6.60
C GLU A 17 -15.04 6.64 -6.16
N GLY A 18 -14.27 7.31 -5.30
CA GLY A 18 -14.55 8.69 -4.89
C GLY A 18 -13.78 9.69 -5.76
N ALA A 19 -14.34 10.89 -5.96
CA ALA A 19 -13.64 12.02 -6.58
C ALA A 19 -12.51 12.62 -5.68
N GLY A 20 -12.00 11.84 -4.74
CA GLY A 20 -10.94 12.22 -3.81
C GLY A 20 -9.57 11.80 -4.31
N THR A 21 -8.54 12.23 -3.58
CA THR A 21 -7.16 11.81 -3.84
C THR A 21 -6.92 10.34 -3.49
N LEU A 22 -7.71 9.75 -2.60
CA LEU A 22 -7.61 8.35 -2.20
C LEU A 22 -8.34 7.44 -3.20
N LYS A 23 -7.60 6.49 -3.80
CA LYS A 23 -8.12 5.53 -4.79
C LYS A 23 -8.35 4.14 -4.22
N ALA A 24 -7.52 3.68 -3.28
CA ALA A 24 -7.73 2.39 -2.65
C ALA A 24 -7.08 2.30 -1.26
N PHE A 25 -7.57 1.36 -0.47
CA PHE A 25 -6.88 0.85 0.70
C PHE A 25 -6.29 -0.53 0.39
N CYS A 26 -5.09 -0.79 0.90
CA CYS A 26 -4.41 -2.06 0.72
C CYS A 26 -3.91 -2.59 2.07
N ASP A 27 -4.01 -3.90 2.24
CA ASP A 27 -3.39 -4.63 3.34
C ASP A 27 -2.31 -5.55 2.75
N VAL A 28 -1.09 -5.40 3.25
CA VAL A 28 0.09 -6.12 2.75
C VAL A 28 0.64 -7.01 3.86
N ALA A 29 0.91 -8.26 3.54
CA ALA A 29 1.63 -9.20 4.38
C ALA A 29 3.10 -9.26 3.97
N ILE A 30 3.98 -9.35 4.96
CA ILE A 30 5.41 -9.62 4.78
C ILE A 30 5.63 -11.06 5.27
N GLY A 31 5.61 -11.99 4.31
CA GLY A 31 5.55 -13.44 4.55
C GLY A 31 4.37 -13.80 5.45
N ASP A 32 4.62 -14.71 6.39
CA ASP A 32 3.69 -15.08 7.46
C ASP A 32 4.03 -14.43 8.80
N LEU A 33 4.90 -13.41 8.80
CA LEU A 33 5.45 -12.81 10.02
C LEU A 33 4.74 -11.53 10.42
N VAL A 34 4.38 -10.68 9.44
CA VAL A 34 3.85 -9.34 9.70
C VAL A 34 2.72 -9.03 8.71
N MET A 35 1.60 -8.49 9.21
CA MET A 35 0.56 -7.90 8.38
C MET A 35 0.50 -6.40 8.64
N ILE A 36 0.68 -5.61 7.59
CA ILE A 36 0.52 -4.17 7.61
C ILE A 36 -0.85 -3.84 7.02
N ARG A 37 -1.70 -3.21 7.84
CA ARG A 37 -3.04 -2.80 7.45
C ARG A 37 -3.12 -1.31 7.18
N GLY A 38 -3.98 -0.93 6.25
CA GLY A 38 -4.34 0.46 6.02
C GLY A 38 -3.32 1.26 5.20
N LEU A 39 -2.55 0.61 4.33
CA LEU A 39 -1.85 1.33 3.25
C LEU A 39 -2.89 1.99 2.36
N ARG A 40 -2.55 3.15 1.80
CA ARG A 40 -3.46 3.98 1.01
C ARG A 40 -2.84 4.21 -0.35
N ILE A 41 -3.53 3.85 -1.42
CA ILE A 41 -3.17 4.24 -2.77
C ILE A 41 -3.82 5.58 -3.04
N VAL A 42 -3.00 6.57 -3.33
CA VAL A 42 -3.42 7.96 -3.54
C VAL A 42 -2.99 8.38 -4.94
N GLU A 43 -3.87 9.06 -5.66
CA GLU A 43 -3.55 9.70 -6.93
C GLU A 43 -3.19 11.16 -6.68
N GLY A 44 -1.93 11.49 -6.92
CA GLY A 44 -1.43 12.85 -6.91
C GLY A 44 -1.37 13.46 -8.30
N LYS A 45 -0.87 14.69 -8.37
CA LYS A 45 -0.69 15.41 -9.65
C LYS A 45 0.29 14.72 -10.62
N HIS A 46 1.16 13.85 -10.11
CA HIS A 46 2.19 13.15 -10.89
C HIS A 46 1.90 11.65 -11.07
N GLY A 47 0.72 11.17 -10.67
CA GLY A 47 0.32 9.76 -10.78
C GLY A 47 -0.07 9.12 -9.46
N LEU A 48 -0.29 7.80 -9.50
CA LEU A 48 -0.64 6.98 -8.35
C LEU A 48 0.61 6.67 -7.52
N PHE A 49 0.49 6.74 -6.20
CA PHE A 49 1.55 6.41 -5.24
C PHE A 49 0.99 5.72 -4.00
N VAL A 50 1.82 4.91 -3.34
CA VAL A 50 1.46 4.28 -2.06
C VAL A 50 1.81 5.21 -0.92
N SER A 51 0.84 5.48 -0.06
CA SER A 51 0.98 6.20 1.19
C SER A 51 0.84 5.22 2.35
N MET A 52 1.78 5.31 3.29
CA MET A 52 1.80 4.47 4.48
C MET A 52 0.59 4.71 5.39
N PRO A 53 0.16 3.72 6.19
CA PRO A 53 -0.87 3.92 7.18
C PRO A 53 -0.48 5.01 8.17
N ARG A 54 -1.36 6.00 8.33
CA ARG A 54 -1.18 7.11 9.26
C ARG A 54 -2.23 7.02 10.35
N GLN A 55 -1.80 7.02 11.60
CA GLN A 55 -2.68 6.98 12.76
C GLN A 55 -2.67 8.35 13.46
N LYS A 56 -3.86 8.80 13.88
CA LYS A 56 -4.03 10.05 14.62
C LYS A 56 -3.61 9.84 16.08
N GLY A 57 -2.61 10.59 16.54
CA GLY A 57 -2.16 10.58 17.93
C GLY A 57 -3.00 11.45 18.86
N LYS A 58 -2.66 11.47 20.15
CA LYS A 58 -3.36 12.20 21.23
C LYS A 58 -3.29 13.74 21.16
N ALA A 59 -2.76 14.33 20.09
CA ALA A 59 -2.56 15.79 19.99
C ALA A 59 -2.79 16.32 18.56
N ASP A 60 -3.73 15.73 17.83
CA ASP A 60 -4.02 16.04 16.41
C ASP A 60 -2.85 15.81 15.43
N LYS A 61 -1.69 15.38 15.93
CA LYS A 61 -0.53 14.99 15.11
C LYS A 61 -0.75 13.61 14.50
N TRP A 62 -0.53 13.53 13.20
CA TRP A 62 -0.53 12.29 12.43
C TRP A 62 0.86 11.65 12.49
N PHE A 63 0.91 10.38 12.86
CA PHE A 63 2.15 9.60 12.84
C PHE A 63 2.00 8.46 11.85
N ASP A 64 3.02 8.26 11.03
CA ASP A 64 3.11 7.11 10.15
C ASP A 64 3.32 5.87 11.03
N THR A 65 2.40 4.91 10.93
CA THR A 65 2.42 3.68 11.72
C THR A 65 3.49 2.72 11.22
N VAL A 66 3.80 2.80 9.92
CA VAL A 66 4.85 2.01 9.29
C VAL A 66 5.76 2.92 8.49
N SER A 67 7.06 2.81 8.77
CA SER A 67 8.13 3.44 8.02
C SER A 67 9.07 2.36 7.54
N VAL A 68 9.36 2.36 6.24
CA VAL A 68 10.33 1.43 5.65
C VAL A 68 11.74 1.97 5.91
N LEU A 69 12.65 1.12 6.41
CA LEU A 69 14.00 1.53 6.77
C LEU A 69 14.91 1.73 5.55
N THR A 70 14.66 0.97 4.49
CA THR A 70 15.50 0.88 3.28
C THR A 70 14.73 1.28 2.03
N ASP A 71 15.35 2.09 1.17
CA ASP A 71 14.72 2.57 -0.06
C ASP A 71 14.42 1.44 -1.06
N ASP A 72 15.28 0.42 -1.11
CA ASP A 72 15.06 -0.79 -1.93
C ASP A 72 13.76 -1.51 -1.57
N THR A 73 13.52 -1.70 -0.27
CA THR A 73 12.29 -2.32 0.24
C THR A 73 11.07 -1.46 -0.02
N LYS A 74 11.23 -0.13 0.06
CA LYS A 74 10.16 0.81 -0.25
C LYS A 74 9.76 0.67 -1.72
N ARG A 75 10.75 0.66 -2.62
CA ARG A 75 10.53 0.46 -4.04
C ARG A 75 9.84 -0.87 -4.35
N GLN A 76 10.30 -1.97 -3.75
CA GLN A 76 9.66 -3.28 -3.92
C GLN A 76 8.21 -3.27 -3.44
N LEU A 77 7.92 -2.64 -2.28
CA LEU A 77 6.56 -2.53 -1.77
C LEU A 77 5.68 -1.70 -2.71
N ASP A 78 6.16 -0.54 -3.17
CA ASP A 78 5.44 0.30 -4.13
C ASP A 78 5.14 -0.48 -5.42
N GLU A 79 6.12 -1.19 -5.98
CA GLU A 79 5.96 -2.01 -7.18
C GLU A 79 4.93 -3.14 -6.97
N VAL A 80 5.04 -3.91 -5.88
CA VAL A 80 4.10 -5.02 -5.56
C VAL A 80 2.67 -4.52 -5.35
N VAL A 81 2.51 -3.43 -4.60
CA VAL A 81 1.18 -2.86 -4.32
C VAL A 81 0.57 -2.26 -5.59
N MET A 82 1.35 -1.57 -6.41
CA MET A 82 0.89 -1.01 -7.68
C MET A 82 0.52 -2.10 -8.68
N ASP A 83 1.34 -3.15 -8.80
CA ASP A 83 1.05 -4.29 -9.67
C ASP A 83 -0.24 -5.00 -9.23
N ALA A 84 -0.40 -5.27 -7.93
CA ALA A 84 -1.62 -5.87 -7.40
C ALA A 84 -2.84 -4.96 -7.63
N TYR A 85 -2.71 -3.64 -7.42
CA TYR A 85 -3.78 -2.69 -7.69
C TYR A 85 -4.14 -2.62 -9.18
N GLN A 86 -3.15 -2.63 -10.07
CA GLN A 86 -3.38 -2.66 -11.51
C GLN A 86 -4.07 -3.95 -11.93
N LYS A 87 -3.68 -5.10 -11.38
CA LYS A 87 -4.36 -6.38 -11.60
C LYS A 87 -5.79 -6.34 -11.12
N GLU A 88 -6.04 -5.81 -9.92
CA GLU A 88 -7.39 -5.69 -9.37
C GLU A 88 -8.23 -4.65 -10.14
N CYS A 89 -7.62 -3.61 -10.70
CA CYS A 89 -8.26 -2.59 -11.52
C CYS A 89 -8.56 -3.10 -12.94
N ALA A 90 -7.64 -3.89 -13.51
CA ALA A 90 -7.77 -4.51 -14.83
C ALA A 90 -8.69 -5.74 -14.80
N ALA A 91 -8.84 -6.41 -13.66
CA ALA A 91 -9.93 -7.32 -13.40
C ALA A 91 -11.21 -6.47 -13.27
N PRO A 92 -12.08 -6.44 -14.30
CA PRO A 92 -13.30 -5.67 -14.20
C PRO A 92 -14.10 -6.20 -13.01
N ALA A 93 -14.76 -5.28 -12.32
CA ALA A 93 -15.83 -5.61 -11.39
C ALA A 93 -16.82 -6.55 -12.09
N ALA A 94 -16.68 -7.84 -11.82
CA ALA A 94 -17.56 -8.89 -12.30
C ALA A 94 -18.03 -9.67 -11.08
N ALA A 95 -19.01 -9.09 -10.37
CA ALA A 95 -20.11 -9.76 -9.68
C ALA A 95 -21.05 -8.71 -9.10
#